data_AF-P93192-F1
#
_entry.id   AF-P93192-F1
#
_cell.length_a   1.000
_cell.length_b   1.000
_cell.length_c   1.000
_cell.angle_alpha   90.00
_cell.angle_beta   90.00
_cell.angle_gamma   90.00
#
_symmetry.space_group_name_H-M   'P 1'
#
loop_
_entity.id
_entity.type
_entity.pdbx_description
1 polymer ?
#
loop_
_entity_poly.entity_id
_entity_poly.type
_entity_poly.pdbx_seq_one_letter_code
_entity_poly.pdbx_strand_id
1 'polypeptide(L)'
;VLKQSDVGTLGRIVLPKKEAETHLPELKTGDGISIPIEDIGTSQVWSMRYRFWPNNKSRMYLLENTGDFVRSNELQEGDFIVLYSDVK
;
A
#
# COMPACT_ATOMS: atom_id res chain seq x y z
N VAL A 1 11.04 1.88 1.18
CA VAL A 1 11.77 2.11 -0.08
C VAL A 1 11.10 1.27 -1.16
N LEU A 2 10.63 1.91 -2.22
CA LEU A 2 9.95 1.31 -3.35
C LEU A 2 10.94 0.56 -4.25
N LYS A 3 10.48 -0.57 -4.79
CA LYS A 3 11.19 -1.37 -5.79
C LYS A 3 10.63 -1.09 -7.18
N GLN A 4 11.36 -1.48 -8.21
CA GLN A 4 10.89 -1.36 -9.60
C GLN A 4 9.48 -1.94 -9.84
N SER A 5 9.12 -3.02 -9.15
CA SER A 5 7.78 -3.62 -9.24
C SER A 5 6.67 -2.77 -8.63
N ASP A 6 7.00 -1.93 -7.63
CA ASP A 6 6.04 -1.12 -6.87
C ASP A 6 5.60 0.12 -7.66
N VAL A 7 6.51 0.66 -8.48
CA VAL A 7 6.29 1.83 -9.35
C VAL A 7 5.99 1.43 -10.80
N GLY A 8 5.81 0.13 -11.06
CA GLY A 8 5.55 -0.41 -12.39
C GLY A 8 4.08 -0.34 -12.82
N THR A 9 3.81 -0.85 -14.02
CA THR A 9 2.46 -0.84 -14.64
C THR A 9 1.42 -1.73 -13.94
N LEU A 10 1.85 -2.56 -12.99
CA LEU A 10 0.97 -3.44 -12.23
C LEU A 10 0.11 -2.69 -11.21
N GLY A 11 0.46 -1.44 -10.88
CA GLY A 11 -0.35 -0.59 -10.00
C GLY A 11 -0.54 -1.18 -8.60
N ARG A 12 0.51 -1.81 -8.07
CA ARG A 12 0.52 -2.41 -6.74
C ARG A 12 1.86 -2.17 -6.04
N ILE A 13 1.81 -1.90 -4.74
CA ILE A 13 2.98 -1.74 -3.88
C ILE A 13 2.99 -2.87 -2.85
N VAL A 14 4.10 -3.59 -2.73
CA VAL A 14 4.26 -4.65 -1.73
C VAL A 14 4.65 -4.04 -0.39
N LEU A 15 3.93 -4.43 0.67
CA LEU A 15 4.17 -3.94 2.01
C LEU A 15 5.02 -4.93 2.83
N PRO A 16 5.94 -4.45 3.70
CA PRO A 16 6.64 -5.30 4.65
C PRO A 16 5.63 -6.00 5.57
N LYS A 17 5.67 -7.34 5.61
CA LYS A 17 4.70 -8.16 6.36
C LYS A 17 4.56 -7.71 7.82
N LYS A 18 5.68 -7.59 8.53
CA LYS A 18 5.69 -7.26 9.96
C LYS A 18 5.01 -5.92 10.23
N GLU A 19 5.32 -4.91 9.43
CA GLU A 19 4.75 -3.57 9.57
C GLU A 19 3.24 -3.57 9.26
N ALA A 20 2.85 -4.27 8.18
CA ALA A 20 1.44 -4.40 7.80
C ALA A 20 0.61 -5.10 8.89
N GLU A 21 1.08 -6.21 9.45
CA GLU A 21 0.38 -6.94 10.52
C GLU A 21 0.33 -6.18 11.85
N THR A 22 1.29 -5.28 12.10
CA THR A 22 1.38 -4.53 13.37
C THR A 22 0.58 -3.22 13.33
N HIS A 23 0.59 -2.53 12.20
CA HIS A 23 0.15 -1.14 12.11
C HIS A 23 -1.07 -0.91 11.22
N LEU A 24 -1.45 -1.87 10.36
CA LEU A 24 -2.61 -1.74 9.48
C LEU A 24 -3.79 -2.57 10.00
N PRO A 25 -5.03 -2.28 9.54
CA PRO A 25 -6.21 -3.04 9.95
C PRO A 25 -6.07 -4.54 9.67
N GLU A 26 -6.48 -5.40 10.60
CA GLU A 26 -6.38 -6.84 10.40
C GLU A 26 -7.26 -7.33 9.23
N LEU A 27 -6.67 -8.11 8.32
CA LEU A 27 -7.38 -8.76 7.22
C LEU A 27 -7.74 -10.21 7.56
N LYS A 28 -9.04 -10.49 7.63
CA LYS A 28 -9.58 -11.85 7.85
C LYS A 28 -9.55 -12.71 6.59
N THR A 29 -9.72 -12.10 5.41
CA THR A 29 -9.73 -12.78 4.10
C THR A 29 -8.75 -12.12 3.14
N GLY A 30 -8.32 -12.88 2.12
CA GLY A 30 -7.36 -12.41 1.12
C GLY A 30 -7.95 -11.38 0.15
N ASP A 31 -9.27 -11.16 0.15
CA ASP A 31 -9.92 -10.14 -0.68
C ASP A 31 -9.58 -8.72 -0.22
N GLY A 32 -9.16 -8.54 1.03
CA GLY A 32 -8.77 -7.23 1.53
C GLY A 32 -9.94 -6.26 1.68
N ILE A 33 -9.60 -4.98 1.85
CA ILE A 33 -10.53 -3.87 2.07
C ILE A 33 -10.15 -2.68 1.20
N SER A 34 -11.12 -1.84 0.85
CA SER A 34 -10.83 -0.50 0.34
C SER A 34 -10.44 0.39 1.50
N ILE A 35 -9.33 1.12 1.38
CA ILE A 35 -8.85 2.04 2.40
C ILE A 35 -8.60 3.42 1.76
N PRO A 36 -9.22 4.49 2.27
CA PRO A 36 -8.86 5.84 1.88
C PRO A 36 -7.52 6.20 2.54
N ILE A 37 -6.57 6.69 1.74
CA ILE A 37 -5.29 7.20 2.21
C ILE A 37 -5.20 8.67 1.82
N GLU A 38 -5.20 9.55 2.81
CA GLU A 38 -5.04 10.99 2.60
C GLU A 38 -3.55 11.35 2.54
N ASP A 39 -3.17 12.07 1.49
CA ASP A 39 -1.85 12.67 1.37
C ASP A 39 -1.72 13.89 2.28
N ILE A 40 -0.70 13.89 3.15
CA ILE A 40 -0.50 14.93 4.17
C ILE A 40 -0.21 16.31 3.55
N GLY A 41 0.45 16.37 2.40
CA GLY A 41 0.87 17.64 1.79
C GLY A 41 -0.22 18.30 0.94
N THR A 42 -1.13 17.49 0.40
CA THR A 42 -2.13 17.94 -0.59
C THR A 42 -3.57 17.75 -0.16
N SER A 43 -3.83 17.00 0.91
CA SER A 43 -5.16 16.50 1.30
C SER A 43 -5.86 15.70 0.19
N GLN A 44 -5.13 15.27 -0.85
CA GLN A 44 -5.67 14.38 -1.86
C GLN A 44 -5.91 13.01 -1.25
N VAL A 45 -7.12 12.47 -1.44
CA VAL A 45 -7.46 11.13 -0.97
C VAL A 45 -7.28 10.13 -2.11
N TRP A 46 -6.50 9.08 -1.84
CA TRP A 46 -6.28 7.95 -2.71
C TRP A 46 -7.11 6.77 -2.22
N SER A 47 -8.04 6.27 -3.05
CA SER A 47 -8.79 5.05 -2.74
C SER A 47 -7.99 3.82 -3.18
N MET A 48 -7.28 3.21 -2.24
CA MET A 48 -6.45 2.03 -2.50
C MET A 48 -7.13 0.78 -1.95
N ARG A 49 -6.70 -0.40 -2.42
CA ARG A 49 -7.15 -1.68 -1.85
C ARG A 49 -6.02 -2.33 -1.07
N TYR A 50 -6.17 -2.42 0.24
CA TYR A 50 -5.24 -3.14 1.09
C TYR A 50 -5.66 -4.61 1.19
N ARG A 51 -4.80 -5.52 0.71
CA ARG A 51 -5.08 -6.96 0.70
C ARG A 51 -3.84 -7.80 0.96
N PHE A 52 -4.03 -9.11 1.01
CA PHE A 52 -2.91 -10.05 0.97
C PHE A 52 -3.12 -11.16 -0.06
N TRP A 53 -2.02 -11.73 -0.53
CA TRP A 53 -2.00 -13.01 -1.25
C TRP A 53 -1.44 -14.12 -0.36
N PRO A 54 -1.96 -15.35 -0.48
CA PRO A 54 -1.32 -16.52 0.12
C PRO A 54 0.12 -16.66 -0.39
N ASN A 55 1.06 -16.88 0.51
CA ASN A 55 2.46 -17.15 0.16
C ASN A 55 2.99 -18.26 1.06
N ASN A 56 3.02 -19.49 0.55
CA ASN A 56 3.26 -20.71 1.32
C ASN A 56 2.30 -20.80 2.53
N LYS A 57 2.83 -20.95 3.75
CA LYS A 57 2.07 -20.95 5.01
C LYS A 57 1.86 -19.54 5.59
N SER A 58 2.14 -18.50 4.80
CA SER A 58 2.14 -17.10 5.21
C SER A 58 1.33 -16.25 4.22
N ARG A 59 1.48 -14.94 4.34
CA ARG A 59 0.81 -13.91 3.55
C ARG A 59 1.84 -12.92 3.00
N MET A 60 1.57 -12.39 1.81
CA MET A 60 2.25 -11.23 1.23
C MET A 60 1.23 -10.09 1.14
N TYR A 61 1.53 -8.95 1.76
CA TYR A 61 0.61 -7.82 1.84
C TYR A 61 0.90 -6.80 0.74
N LEU A 62 -0.15 -6.18 0.22
CA LEU A 62 -0.03 -5.20 -0.84
C LEU A 62 -1.12 -4.12 -0.78
N LEU A 63 -0.79 -2.95 -1.31
CA LEU A 63 -1.76 -1.96 -1.76
C LEU A 63 -1.94 -2.13 -3.27
N GLU A 64 -3.18 -2.30 -3.73
CA GLU A 64 -3.56 -2.24 -5.15
C GLU A 64 -4.21 -0.89 -5.46
N ASN A 65 -4.36 -0.60 -6.75
CA ASN A 65 -4.85 0.67 -7.28
C ASN A 65 -3.91 1.85 -6.96
N THR A 66 -2.60 1.60 -6.95
CA THR A 66 -1.59 2.62 -6.64
C THR A 66 -1.08 3.37 -7.86
N GLY A 67 -1.52 3.02 -9.08
CA GLY A 67 -0.96 3.55 -10.33
C GLY A 67 -1.08 5.07 -10.46
N ASP A 68 -2.25 5.63 -10.18
CA ASP A 68 -2.44 7.09 -10.26
C ASP A 68 -1.74 7.83 -9.12
N PHE A 69 -1.64 7.21 -7.94
CA PHE A 69 -0.84 7.73 -6.82
C PHE A 69 0.64 7.82 -7.21
N VAL A 70 1.21 6.74 -7.77
CA VAL A 70 2.60 6.70 -8.23
C VAL A 70 2.84 7.74 -9.32
N ARG A 71 1.96 7.81 -10.33
CA ARG A 71 2.12 8.74 -11.46
C ARG A 71 2.02 10.19 -11.03
N SER A 72 1.03 10.53 -10.20
CA SER A 72 0.78 11.93 -9.80
C SER A 72 1.84 12.47 -8.86
N ASN A 73 2.50 11.59 -8.11
CA ASN A 73 3.62 11.95 -7.22
C ASN A 73 5.00 11.70 -7.84
N GLU A 74 5.04 11.32 -9.13
CA GLU A 74 6.28 11.04 -9.89
C GLU A 74 7.24 10.05 -9.20
N LEU A 75 6.70 9.09 -8.45
CA LEU A 75 7.49 8.17 -7.64
C LEU A 75 8.30 7.19 -8.50
N GLN A 76 9.54 6.93 -8.09
CA GLN A 76 10.50 6.07 -8.75
C GLN A 76 11.07 5.00 -7.81
N GLU A 77 11.82 4.05 -8.39
CA GLU A 77 12.59 3.10 -7.59
C GLU A 77 13.60 3.86 -6.71
N GLY A 78 13.69 3.47 -5.44
CA GLY A 78 14.56 4.13 -4.46
C GLY A 78 13.86 5.18 -3.61
N ASP A 79 12.71 5.70 -4.04
CA ASP A 79 11.88 6.57 -3.21
C ASP A 79 11.26 5.78 -2.05
N PHE A 80 10.66 6.48 -1.09
CA PHE A 80 9.97 5.84 0.02
C PHE A 80 8.61 6.48 0.26
N ILE A 81 7.67 5.63 0.66
CA ILE A 81 6.39 6.06 1.22
C ILE A 81 6.41 5.80 2.73
N VAL A 82 5.73 6.66 3.48
CA VAL A 82 5.49 6.48 4.91
C VAL A 82 3.98 6.54 5.13
N LEU A 83 3.45 5.54 5.80
CA LEU A 83 2.05 5.50 6.17
C LEU A 83 1.92 5.92 7.63
N TYR A 84 1.02 6.86 7.89
CA TYR A 84 0.65 7.29 9.22
C TYR A 84 -0.79 6.88 9.48
N SER A 85 -1.09 6.48 10.71
CA SER A 85 -2.45 6.37 11.18
C SER A 85 -2.77 7.60 12.02
N ASP A 86 -3.86 8.28 11.68
CA ASP A 86 -4.46 9.26 12.58
C ASP A 86 -5.21 8.49 13.68
N VAL A 87 -4.48 8.19 14.76
CA VAL A 87 -5.06 7.55 15.94
C VAL A 87 -5.62 8.66 16.82
N LYS A 88 -6.94 8.85 16.77
CA LYS A 88 -7.66 9.64 17.79
C LYS A 88 -7.57 8.98 19.16
#